data_AF-A0A2T3J8S0-F1
#
_entry.id   AF-A0A2T3J8S0-F1
#
_cell.length_a   1.000
_cell.length_b   1.000
_cell.length_c   1.000
_cell.angle_alpha   90.00
_cell.angle_beta   90.00
_cell.angle_gamma   90.00
#
_symmetry.space_group_name_H-M   'P 1'
#
loop_
_entity.id
_entity.type
_entity.pdbx_description
1 polymer ?
#
loop_
_entity_poly.entity_id
_entity_poly.type
_entity_poly.pdbx_seq_one_letter_code
_entity_poly.pdbx_strand_id
1 'polypeptide(L)'
;MKKTIVLTLLSTFAMFGCEAINMTRAAGLMLDYNLLASGASVFNSQDGSQYLIPPAHDSNKDLMLVCYTNSGLFSDTEEQPLRDAANEWLSQNKDGMVATASKNRSGVWESRTCYEFQYENKELMAQISRASGAYIHDYETKTEKEQPIGAYLDEETGDVVIVGETNSN
;
A
#
# COMPACT_ATOMS: atom_id res chain seq x y z
N MET A 1 -61.04 -22.67 23.30
CA MET A 1 -59.92 -21.92 23.93
C MET A 1 -58.85 -22.89 24.41
N LYS A 2 -57.65 -22.87 23.83
CA LYS A 2 -56.33 -22.81 24.51
C LYS A 2 -55.23 -22.91 23.45
N LYS A 3 -54.20 -22.08 23.63
CA LYS A 3 -53.11 -21.71 22.72
C LYS A 3 -51.89 -22.62 22.94
N THR A 4 -51.11 -22.83 21.87
CA THR A 4 -49.67 -23.17 21.89
C THR A 4 -49.09 -22.61 20.58
N ILE A 5 -48.49 -21.41 20.51
CA ILE A 5 -47.08 -21.02 20.79
C ILE A 5 -46.11 -21.98 20.07
N VAL A 6 -45.61 -21.72 18.85
CA VAL A 6 -44.61 -20.74 18.35
C VAL A 6 -43.21 -21.37 18.16
N LEU A 7 -42.67 -21.14 16.93
CA LEU A 7 -41.27 -21.08 16.45
C LEU A 7 -40.30 -22.26 16.63
N THR A 8 -39.66 -22.61 15.51
CA THR A 8 -38.22 -22.98 15.42
C THR A 8 -37.73 -22.60 14.02
N LEU A 9 -37.24 -21.37 13.88
CA LEU A 9 -35.82 -20.99 13.72
C LEU A 9 -35.20 -21.36 12.36
N LEU A 10 -35.34 -20.42 11.40
CA LEU A 10 -34.35 -20.22 10.34
C LEU A 10 -33.03 -19.79 10.98
N SER A 11 -31.94 -20.52 10.75
CA SER A 11 -30.59 -20.06 11.09
C SER A 11 -29.55 -20.57 10.08
N THR A 12 -29.65 -20.10 8.84
CA THR A 12 -28.58 -20.25 7.84
C THR A 12 -28.33 -18.93 7.11
N PHE A 13 -27.84 -17.92 7.81
CA PHE A 13 -27.24 -16.74 7.19
C PHE A 13 -26.08 -16.25 8.06
N ALA A 14 -24.92 -16.91 7.98
CA ALA A 14 -23.72 -16.44 8.66
C ALA A 14 -22.41 -16.87 7.97
N MET A 15 -22.35 -16.94 6.63
CA MET A 15 -21.09 -17.23 5.92
C MET A 15 -20.82 -16.36 4.67
N PHE A 16 -21.44 -15.18 4.52
CA PHE A 16 -21.19 -14.30 3.35
C PHE A 16 -20.50 -12.97 3.69
N GLY A 17 -20.02 -12.79 4.92
CA GLY A 17 -19.63 -11.47 5.44
C GLY A 17 -18.25 -10.95 5.04
N CYS A 18 -17.26 -11.81 4.77
CA CYS A 18 -15.88 -11.35 4.48
C CYS A 18 -15.52 -11.39 2.99
N GLU A 19 -16.05 -12.35 2.22
CA GLU A 19 -15.64 -12.50 0.81
C GLU A 19 -16.25 -11.46 -0.13
N ALA A 20 -17.47 -10.99 0.15
CA ALA A 20 -18.14 -9.99 -0.68
C ALA A 20 -17.42 -8.62 -0.67
N ILE A 21 -16.76 -8.27 0.45
CA ILE A 21 -16.05 -6.99 0.61
C ILE A 21 -14.79 -6.97 -0.27
N ASN A 22 -14.07 -8.09 -0.34
CA ASN A 22 -12.87 -8.19 -1.16
C ASN A 22 -13.22 -8.27 -2.66
N MET A 23 -14.29 -8.96 -3.04
CA MET A 23 -14.78 -9.01 -4.43
C MET A 23 -15.19 -7.62 -4.97
N THR A 24 -15.89 -6.81 -4.18
CA THR A 24 -16.30 -5.46 -4.63
C THR A 24 -15.11 -4.50 -4.78
N ARG A 25 -14.10 -4.61 -3.91
CA ARG A 25 -12.84 -3.86 -4.03
C ARG A 25 -12.05 -4.30 -5.27
N ALA A 26 -12.03 -5.60 -5.56
CA ALA A 26 -11.36 -6.17 -6.73
C ALA A 26 -12.01 -5.72 -8.03
N ALA A 27 -13.35 -5.74 -8.09
CA ALA A 27 -14.09 -5.21 -9.23
C ALA A 27 -13.79 -3.71 -9.47
N GLY A 28 -13.71 -2.90 -8.40
CA GLY A 28 -13.36 -1.48 -8.53
C GLY A 28 -11.96 -1.26 -9.11
N LEU A 29 -10.95 -1.98 -8.62
CA LEU A 29 -9.59 -1.89 -9.16
C LEU A 29 -9.51 -2.32 -10.63
N MET A 30 -10.25 -3.36 -11.03
CA MET A 30 -10.31 -3.80 -12.43
C MET A 30 -11.06 -2.84 -13.35
N LEU A 31 -11.91 -1.96 -12.81
CA LEU A 31 -12.59 -0.90 -13.57
C LEU A 31 -11.72 0.34 -13.72
N ASP A 32 -10.91 0.66 -12.71
CA ASP A 32 -10.03 1.83 -12.71
C ASP A 32 -8.71 1.58 -13.47
N TYR A 33 -8.21 0.34 -13.45
CA TYR A 33 -6.91 -0.03 -14.04
C TYR A 33 -7.02 -1.22 -14.97
N ASN A 34 -6.19 -1.20 -16.02
CA ASN A 34 -6.11 -2.31 -16.95
C ASN A 34 -5.22 -3.43 -16.37
N LEU A 35 -5.81 -4.23 -15.48
CA LEU A 35 -5.13 -5.34 -14.80
C LEU A 35 -5.03 -6.62 -15.66
N LEU A 36 -5.83 -6.71 -16.73
CA LEU A 36 -5.98 -7.90 -17.58
C LEU A 36 -5.25 -7.80 -18.92
N ALA A 37 -4.86 -6.60 -19.36
CA ALA A 37 -3.91 -6.50 -20.45
C ALA A 37 -2.65 -7.28 -20.05
N SER A 38 -2.08 -8.00 -21.00
CA SER A 38 -0.78 -8.70 -20.94
C SER A 38 0.43 -7.78 -20.64
N GLY A 39 0.19 -6.59 -20.10
CA GLY A 39 1.15 -5.54 -19.78
C GLY A 39 0.66 -4.67 -18.64
N ALA A 40 0.39 -5.26 -17.46
CA ALA A 40 0.78 -4.55 -16.25
C ALA A 40 2.27 -4.24 -16.43
N SER A 41 2.60 -2.96 -16.64
CA SER A 41 3.95 -2.63 -17.08
C SER A 41 4.90 -2.99 -15.96
N VAL A 42 5.75 -3.99 -16.21
CA VAL A 42 6.80 -4.36 -15.27
C VAL A 42 7.81 -3.22 -15.30
N PHE A 43 7.86 -2.50 -14.20
CA PHE A 43 8.83 -1.45 -13.98
C PHE A 43 10.03 -2.03 -13.24
N ASN A 44 11.22 -1.85 -13.81
CA ASN A 44 12.47 -2.23 -13.16
C ASN A 44 13.02 -0.97 -12.50
N SER A 45 12.99 -0.94 -11.18
CA SER A 45 13.51 0.18 -10.41
C SER A 45 15.03 0.11 -10.28
N GLN A 46 15.65 1.25 -10.01
CA GLN A 46 17.09 1.34 -9.73
C GLN A 46 17.53 0.58 -8.47
N ASP A 47 16.60 0.23 -7.57
CA ASP A 47 16.88 -0.59 -6.40
C ASP A 47 17.12 -2.09 -6.75
N GLY A 48 16.88 -2.48 -8.00
CA GLY A 48 16.98 -3.86 -8.49
C GLY A 48 15.69 -4.67 -8.38
N SER A 49 14.62 -4.09 -7.84
CA SER A 49 13.31 -4.70 -7.70
C SER A 49 12.44 -4.49 -8.95
N GLN A 50 11.43 -5.36 -9.07
CA GLN A 50 10.42 -5.25 -10.13
C GLN A 50 9.04 -4.98 -9.54
N TYR A 51 8.38 -3.97 -10.11
CA TYR A 51 7.06 -3.51 -9.72
C TYR A 51 6.08 -3.60 -10.89
N LEU A 52 4.80 -3.70 -10.57
CA LEU A 52 3.72 -3.66 -11.54
C LEU A 52 3.05 -2.29 -11.45
N ILE A 53 3.08 -1.57 -12.58
CA ILE A 53 2.41 -0.26 -12.72
C ILE A 53 1.42 -0.40 -13.89
N PRO A 54 0.19 -0.86 -13.65
CA PRO A 54 -0.81 -0.98 -14.71
C PRO A 54 -1.28 0.40 -15.16
N PRO A 55 -1.55 0.58 -16.46
CA PRO A 55 -2.11 1.83 -16.94
C PRO A 55 -3.54 2.02 -16.41
N ALA A 56 -3.87 3.23 -15.99
CA ALA A 56 -5.23 3.61 -15.66
C ALA A 56 -6.12 3.55 -16.92
N HIS A 57 -7.37 3.11 -16.77
CA HIS A 57 -8.36 3.16 -17.85
C HIS A 57 -8.75 4.61 -18.19
N ASP A 58 -8.76 5.48 -17.18
CA ASP A 58 -9.01 6.91 -17.33
C ASP A 58 -7.72 7.70 -17.08
N SER A 59 -7.11 8.20 -18.15
CA SER A 59 -5.89 9.00 -18.09
C SER A 59 -6.09 10.39 -17.46
N ASN A 60 -7.35 10.81 -17.24
CA ASN A 60 -7.66 12.10 -16.61
C ASN A 60 -7.68 12.02 -15.08
N LYS A 61 -7.54 10.82 -14.50
CA LYS A 61 -7.38 10.67 -13.06
C LYS A 61 -5.90 10.79 -12.73
N ASP A 62 -5.59 11.71 -11.82
CA ASP A 62 -4.27 11.85 -11.21
C ASP A 62 -4.01 10.75 -10.18
N LEU A 63 -4.18 9.49 -10.60
CA LEU A 63 -4.05 8.28 -9.81
C LEU A 63 -3.12 7.29 -10.51
N MET A 64 -2.30 6.60 -9.73
CA MET A 64 -1.51 5.48 -10.19
C MET A 64 -1.54 4.34 -9.19
N LEU A 65 -1.58 3.10 -9.68
CA LEU A 65 -1.45 1.90 -8.86
C LEU A 65 -0.02 1.37 -8.99
N VAL A 66 0.62 1.07 -7.86
CA VAL A 66 1.92 0.39 -7.82
C VAL A 66 1.80 -0.83 -6.94
N CYS A 67 2.25 -1.97 -7.46
CA CYS A 67 2.20 -3.25 -6.77
C CYS A 67 3.54 -3.97 -6.86
N TYR A 68 3.82 -4.86 -5.90
CA TYR A 68 4.88 -5.84 -6.06
C TYR A 68 4.53 -6.89 -7.12
N THR A 69 5.57 -7.38 -7.80
CA THR A 69 5.48 -8.51 -8.76
C THR A 69 5.24 -9.86 -8.10
N ASN A 70 5.54 -10.00 -6.81
CA ASN A 70 5.24 -11.20 -6.03
C ASN A 70 4.03 -10.97 -5.11
N SER A 71 3.23 -12.01 -4.89
CA SER A 71 2.26 -12.04 -3.80
C SER A 71 3.01 -12.28 -2.49
N GLY A 72 2.60 -11.64 -1.39
CA GLY A 72 3.40 -11.65 -0.16
C GLY A 72 2.77 -10.94 1.03
N LEU A 73 3.45 -11.04 2.17
CA LEU A 73 2.98 -10.59 3.48
C LEU A 73 2.65 -9.09 3.45
N PHE A 74 1.40 -8.75 3.79
CA PHE A 74 0.94 -7.36 3.86
C PHE A 74 1.52 -6.71 5.11
N SER A 75 2.41 -5.73 4.94
CA SER A 75 2.91 -4.89 6.02
C SER A 75 2.61 -3.43 5.72
N ASP A 76 2.35 -2.64 6.76
CA ASP A 76 2.16 -1.19 6.65
C ASP A 76 3.48 -0.46 6.31
N THR A 77 4.61 -1.16 6.38
CA THR A 77 5.95 -0.68 5.96
C THR A 77 6.14 -0.64 4.45
N GLU A 78 5.22 -1.25 3.67
CA GLU A 78 5.37 -1.40 2.23
C GLU A 78 4.97 -0.15 1.43
N GLU A 79 4.40 0.85 2.09
CA GLU A 79 3.96 2.08 1.43
C GLU A 79 5.13 2.88 0.85
N GLN A 80 6.18 3.09 1.64
CA GLN A 80 7.31 3.94 1.26
C GLN A 80 8.12 3.35 0.09
N PRO A 81 8.49 2.05 0.08
CA PRO A 81 9.14 1.46 -1.08
C PRO A 81 8.31 1.57 -2.37
N LEU A 82 6.99 1.38 -2.28
CA LEU A 82 6.10 1.49 -3.44
C LEU A 82 5.93 2.96 -3.88
N ARG A 83 5.98 3.91 -2.95
CA ARG A 83 5.99 5.35 -3.24
C ARG A 83 7.27 5.76 -3.94
N ASP A 84 8.41 5.24 -3.52
CA ASP A 84 9.71 5.52 -4.14
C ASP A 84 9.73 5.01 -5.58
N ALA A 85 9.24 3.77 -5.81
CA ALA A 85 9.04 3.23 -7.15
C ALA A 85 8.05 4.07 -7.99
N ALA A 86 6.95 4.55 -7.39
CA ALA A 86 6.01 5.47 -8.04
C ALA A 86 6.70 6.76 -8.50
N ASN A 87 7.44 7.41 -7.62
CA ASN A 87 8.15 8.65 -7.91
C ASN A 87 9.26 8.44 -8.95
N GLU A 88 9.94 7.31 -8.92
CA GLU A 88 10.92 6.96 -9.93
C GLU A 88 10.24 6.82 -11.32
N TRP A 89 9.14 6.08 -11.40
CA TRP A 89 8.39 5.96 -12.64
C TRP A 89 7.85 7.31 -13.12
N LEU A 90 7.30 8.14 -12.23
CA LEU A 90 6.82 9.48 -12.56
C LEU A 90 7.95 10.37 -13.10
N SER A 91 9.14 10.33 -12.50
CA SER A 91 10.29 11.10 -12.99
C SER A 91 10.71 10.74 -14.43
N GLN A 92 10.44 9.51 -14.86
CA GLN A 92 10.77 9.02 -16.20
C GLN A 92 9.64 9.21 -17.22
N ASN A 93 8.39 9.28 -16.76
CA ASN A 93 7.21 9.21 -17.64
C ASN A 93 6.31 10.45 -17.59
N LYS A 94 6.37 11.24 -16.50
CA LYS A 94 5.53 12.41 -16.25
C LYS A 94 6.34 13.51 -15.55
N ASP A 95 7.06 14.30 -16.34
CA ASP A 95 7.91 15.37 -15.84
C ASP A 95 7.17 16.32 -14.89
N GLY A 96 7.84 16.69 -13.80
CA GLY A 96 7.28 17.55 -12.76
C GLY A 96 6.20 16.94 -11.86
N MET A 97 5.85 15.66 -11.99
CA MET A 97 4.87 15.00 -11.13
C MET A 97 5.51 14.29 -9.93
N VAL A 98 4.80 14.25 -8.80
CA VAL A 98 5.21 13.54 -7.57
C VAL A 98 4.01 12.87 -6.92
N ALA A 99 4.20 11.67 -6.37
CA ALA A 99 3.18 10.94 -5.62
C ALA A 99 2.90 11.61 -4.26
N THR A 100 1.64 11.86 -3.94
CA THR A 100 1.15 12.56 -2.74
C THR A 100 0.34 11.61 -1.85
N ALA A 101 -0.98 11.72 -1.79
CA ALA A 101 -1.80 10.87 -0.94
C ALA A 101 -1.72 9.40 -1.38
N SER A 102 -1.74 8.46 -0.44
CA SER A 102 -1.75 7.03 -0.73
C SER A 102 -2.95 6.32 -0.12
N LYS A 103 -3.32 5.19 -0.73
CA LYS A 103 -4.39 4.32 -0.28
C LYS A 103 -3.96 2.87 -0.44
N ASN A 104 -3.98 2.12 0.66
CA ASN A 104 -3.68 0.69 0.64
C ASN A 104 -4.75 -0.06 -0.17
N ARG A 105 -4.30 -0.77 -1.21
CA ARG A 105 -5.11 -1.62 -2.11
C ARG A 105 -4.63 -3.08 -2.09
N SER A 106 -3.83 -3.45 -1.09
CA SER A 106 -3.25 -4.78 -0.94
C SER A 106 -4.33 -5.84 -0.70
N GLY A 107 -4.05 -7.07 -1.13
CA GLY A 107 -4.99 -8.20 -0.98
C GLY A 107 -6.12 -8.22 -2.01
N VAL A 108 -6.21 -7.20 -2.87
CA VAL A 108 -7.33 -7.04 -3.80
C VAL A 108 -7.04 -7.66 -5.17
N TRP A 109 -5.86 -7.37 -5.74
CA TRP A 109 -5.43 -7.95 -7.02
C TRP A 109 -4.44 -9.08 -6.75
N GLU A 110 -4.86 -10.33 -6.99
CA GLU A 110 -4.03 -11.54 -6.83
C GLU A 110 -3.33 -11.68 -5.46
N SER A 111 -3.91 -11.11 -4.40
CA SER A 111 -3.28 -11.03 -3.07
C SER A 111 -1.91 -10.34 -3.07
N ARG A 112 -1.67 -9.42 -4.01
CA ARG A 112 -0.47 -8.59 -4.08
C ARG A 112 -0.53 -7.46 -3.07
N THR A 113 0.64 -7.00 -2.65
CA THR A 113 0.79 -5.74 -1.93
C THR A 113 0.77 -4.60 -2.93
N CYS A 114 -0.18 -3.68 -2.77
CA CYS A 114 -0.47 -2.62 -3.72
C CYS A 114 -0.85 -1.33 -2.99
N TYR A 115 -0.36 -0.21 -3.50
CA TYR A 115 -0.80 1.12 -3.09
C TYR A 115 -1.23 1.93 -4.30
N GLU A 116 -2.34 2.64 -4.12
CA GLU A 116 -2.83 3.65 -5.05
C GLU A 116 -2.35 5.00 -4.57
N PHE A 117 -1.67 5.74 -5.44
CA PHE A 117 -1.14 7.07 -5.17
C PHE A 117 -1.87 8.11 -6.01
N GLN A 118 -2.26 9.21 -5.37
CA GLN A 118 -2.47 10.46 -6.08
C GLN A 118 -1.12 11.02 -6.51
N TYR A 119 -1.05 11.69 -7.65
CA TYR A 119 0.16 12.41 -8.04
C TYR A 119 -0.16 13.82 -8.50
N GLU A 120 0.72 14.77 -8.21
CA GLU A 120 0.46 16.19 -8.44
C GLU A 120 1.70 16.87 -8.99
N ASN A 121 1.52 18.04 -9.59
CA ASN A 121 2.64 18.82 -10.10
C ASN A 121 3.44 19.43 -8.92
N LYS A 122 4.71 19.03 -8.82
CA LYS A 122 5.65 19.45 -7.76
C LYS A 122 5.84 20.96 -7.71
N GLU A 123 5.89 21.62 -8.87
CA GLU A 123 6.09 23.06 -8.94
C GLU A 123 4.84 23.82 -8.51
N LEU A 124 3.65 23.35 -8.93
CA LEU A 124 2.37 23.88 -8.47
C LEU A 124 2.25 23.77 -6.94
N MET A 125 2.61 22.63 -6.37
CA MET A 125 2.59 22.43 -4.91
C MET A 125 3.56 23.35 -4.17
N ALA A 126 4.78 23.54 -4.71
CA ALA A 126 5.74 24.47 -4.16
C ALA A 126 5.24 25.93 -4.23
N GLN A 127 4.57 26.32 -5.32
CA GLN A 127 3.98 27.65 -5.46
C GLN A 127 2.82 27.86 -4.49
N ILE A 128 1.92 26.90 -4.34
CA ILE A 128 0.79 26.96 -3.40
C ILE A 128 1.30 27.08 -1.96
N SER A 129 2.33 26.33 -1.57
CA SER A 129 2.94 26.45 -0.24
C SER A 129 3.52 27.84 0.00
N ARG A 130 4.32 28.37 -0.95
CA ARG A 130 4.89 29.71 -0.84
C ARG A 130 3.81 30.79 -0.75
N ALA A 131 2.72 30.64 -1.50
CA ALA A 131 1.62 31.61 -1.54
C ALA A 131 0.70 31.55 -0.30
N SER A 132 0.54 30.36 0.29
CA SER A 132 -0.31 30.15 1.47
C SER A 132 0.41 30.43 2.80
N GLY A 133 1.73 30.62 2.77
CA GLY A 133 2.54 30.68 3.99
C GLY A 133 2.53 29.36 4.79
N ALA A 134 1.95 28.30 4.22
CA ALA A 134 1.95 26.97 4.80
C ALA A 134 3.34 26.37 4.56
N TYR A 135 4.12 26.32 5.63
CA TYR A 135 5.37 25.56 5.70
C TYR A 135 5.06 24.15 5.16
N ILE A 136 5.69 23.76 4.05
CA ILE A 136 5.77 22.34 3.72
C ILE A 136 6.52 21.74 4.90
N HIS A 137 5.87 20.87 5.65
CA HIS A 137 6.62 19.92 6.45
C HIS A 137 7.47 19.18 5.43
N ASP A 138 8.75 19.53 5.35
CA ASP A 138 9.74 18.59 4.85
C ASP A 138 9.37 17.26 5.51
N TYR A 139 9.24 16.22 4.70
CA TYR A 139 9.24 14.86 5.21
C TYR A 139 10.66 14.64 5.74
N GLU A 140 10.97 15.29 6.87
CA GLU A 140 12.13 15.02 7.67
C GLU A 140 12.05 13.53 7.96
N THR A 141 13.09 12.84 7.48
CA THR A 141 13.44 11.50 7.88
C THR A 141 13.30 11.43 9.39
N LYS A 142 12.17 10.85 9.82
CA LYS A 142 12.03 10.41 11.19
C LYS A 142 13.15 9.38 11.32
N THR A 143 14.22 9.76 12.01
CA THR A 143 15.24 8.83 12.49
C THR A 143 14.50 7.94 13.47
N GLU A 144 13.85 6.93 12.91
CA GLU A 144 13.15 5.92 13.67
C GLU A 144 14.25 5.16 14.39
N LYS A 145 14.29 5.37 15.71
CA LYS A 145 15.15 4.64 16.63
C LYS A 145 15.08 3.17 16.24
N GLU A 146 16.21 2.62 15.78
CA GLU A 146 16.32 1.27 15.22
C GLU A 146 15.54 0.30 16.10
N GLN A 147 14.45 -0.25 15.55
CA GLN A 147 13.73 -1.31 16.25
C GLN A 147 14.56 -2.58 16.15
N PRO A 148 14.66 -3.37 17.22
CA PRO A 148 15.48 -4.56 17.22
C PRO A 148 15.03 -5.51 16.10
N ILE A 149 15.99 -5.90 15.28
CA ILE A 149 15.82 -6.72 14.07
C ILE A 149 15.53 -8.19 14.45
N GLY A 150 15.77 -8.57 15.71
CA GLY A 150 15.35 -9.85 16.27
C GLY A 150 15.90 -10.09 17.67
N ALA A 151 15.57 -11.23 18.26
CA ALA A 151 16.21 -11.73 19.47
C ALA A 151 16.45 -13.24 19.36
N TYR A 152 17.56 -13.72 19.90
CA TYR A 152 17.86 -15.16 20.01
C TYR A 152 18.27 -15.51 21.44
N LEU A 153 18.06 -16.78 21.82
CA LEU A 153 18.50 -17.31 23.09
C LEU A 153 19.91 -17.86 22.91
N ASP A 154 20.87 -17.37 23.70
CA ASP A 154 22.20 -17.94 23.78
C ASP A 154 22.11 -19.27 24.54
N GLU A 155 22.40 -20.38 23.87
CA GLU A 155 22.28 -21.72 24.44
C GLU A 155 23.41 -22.07 25.43
N GLU A 156 24.52 -21.32 25.43
CA GLU A 156 25.62 -21.53 26.36
C GLU A 156 25.41 -20.80 27.68
N THR A 157 24.81 -19.61 27.65
CA THR A 157 24.58 -18.78 28.84
C THR A 157 23.13 -18.80 29.33
N GLY A 158 22.17 -19.12 28.46
CA GLY A 158 20.74 -19.07 28.75
C GLY A 158 20.12 -17.67 28.65
N ASP A 159 20.88 -16.68 28.16
CA ASP A 159 20.42 -15.29 28.07
C ASP A 159 19.74 -14.98 26.74
N VAL A 160 18.74 -14.09 26.77
CA VAL A 160 18.10 -13.58 25.54
C VAL A 160 18.91 -12.40 25.02
N VAL A 161 19.50 -12.56 23.85
CA VAL A 161 20.28 -11.53 23.14
C VAL A 161 19.39 -10.85 22.11
N ILE A 162 19.20 -9.54 22.25
CA ILE A 162 18.44 -8.71 21.31
C ILE A 162 19.40 -8.12 20.27
N VAL A 163 19.10 -8.31 18.99
CA VAL A 163 19.90 -7.85 17.84
C VAL A 163 19.31 -6.57 17.31
N GLY A 164 20.11 -5.50 17.22
CA GLY A 164 19.70 -4.19 16.71
C GLY A 164 19.49 -3.11 17.78
N GLU A 165 19.85 -3.34 19.04
CA GLU A 165 19.99 -2.25 20.02
C GLU A 165 21.40 -1.66 19.96
N THR A 166 21.56 -0.45 19.44
CA THR A 166 22.75 0.35 19.72
C THR A 166 22.65 0.91 21.15
N ASN A 167 23.49 0.40 22.05
CA ASN A 167 23.65 0.96 23.40
C ASN A 167 24.26 2.37 23.30
N SER A 168 23.40 3.38 23.33
CA SER A 168 23.80 4.74 23.69
C SER A 168 23.93 4.80 25.21
N ASN A 169 25.16 4.99 25.69
CA ASN A 169 25.53 5.24 27.09
C ASN A 169 24.62 6.24 27.80
#